data_AF-A0A9E3QA97-F1
#
_entry.id   AF-A0A9E3QA97-F1
#
_cell.length_a   1.000
_cell.length_b   1.000
_cell.length_c   1.000
_cell.angle_alpha   90.00
_cell.angle_beta   90.00
_cell.angle_gamma   90.00
#
_symmetry.space_group_name_H-M   'P 1'
#
loop_
_entity.id
_entity.type
_entity.pdbx_description
1 polymer ?
#
loop_
_entity_poly.entity_id
_entity_poly.type
_entity_poly.pdbx_seq_one_letter_code
_entity_poly.pdbx_strand_id
1 'polypeptide(L)'
;SLTNNGATVNATLALGNLAAGSIGSAATTVDIYTSFSIAPAAANRAYTLPTPTASTTYGREIYISNIASSTNYFTIAGIRIPPGSSGTLIWSNTSGGASWHFAGAGGASIENQNSADQDATFRINGTGAINVSSTTALQVLNGSSTAVLTVDTSGLIVQVGSKTSNSGTAILALNSNDGTTTPTEVDGGMYYNNSTGQFMCGLNGFWVSCGVPPRDHSYDMYDEFMSGNSGSLASGAYGIGGLNWFNSLIAAPIGLTYSNNPTGGNTPAADADRPGIINVEQTGTGNNTGQTTSLGIASMKLGTSRVEYRTSVNITAPQSTYLIGLHNETTATTAPTTGVYWKEAGAGAWNYCYVNGSNTETCASSGTNATAGTWYNLQIKVISSSAVDFYLNGTKFSLTGITYNTTNKVAPAYSSYKTSGSPTVQDLYIDYFQLTGTTSASR
;
A
#
# COMPACT_ATOMS: atom_id res chain seq x y z
N SER A 1 -43.32 59.40 14.36
CA SER A 1 -42.16 58.51 14.20
C SER A 1 -41.39 58.49 15.50
N LEU A 2 -41.11 57.31 16.05
CA LEU A 2 -40.13 57.17 17.12
C LEU A 2 -38.79 56.87 16.45
N THR A 3 -37.83 57.78 16.55
CA THR A 3 -36.45 57.53 16.13
C THR A 3 -35.63 57.24 17.37
N ASN A 4 -35.18 56.00 17.53
CA ASN A 4 -34.27 55.62 18.60
C ASN A 4 -32.83 55.82 18.15
N ASN A 5 -32.21 56.93 18.59
CA ASN A 5 -30.84 57.31 18.23
C ASN A 5 -29.79 56.83 19.26
N GLY A 6 -30.21 56.12 20.31
CA GLY A 6 -29.35 55.68 21.41
C GLY A 6 -29.42 54.17 21.66
N ALA A 7 -28.61 53.68 22.61
CA ALA A 7 -28.72 52.29 23.07
C ALA A 7 -30.03 52.09 23.83
N THR A 8 -30.70 50.96 23.59
CA THR A 8 -31.91 50.56 24.33
C THR A 8 -31.52 49.65 25.47
N VAL A 9 -31.90 50.00 26.70
CA VAL A 9 -31.84 49.09 27.83
C VAL A 9 -33.21 48.44 28.00
N ASN A 10 -33.28 47.14 27.74
CA ASN A 10 -34.52 46.38 27.90
C ASN A 10 -34.79 46.08 29.38
N ALA A 11 -36.01 46.33 29.83
CA ALA A 11 -36.45 45.90 31.16
C ALA A 11 -36.47 44.37 31.21
N THR A 12 -35.63 43.79 32.07
CA THR A 12 -35.49 42.34 32.19
C THR A 12 -36.30 41.81 33.37
N LEU A 13 -37.21 40.88 33.11
CA LEU A 13 -37.85 40.08 34.16
C LEU A 13 -36.95 38.89 34.51
N ALA A 14 -36.41 38.90 35.72
CA ALA A 14 -35.66 37.78 36.26
C ALA A 14 -36.62 36.69 36.74
N LEU A 15 -36.72 35.61 35.96
CA LEU A 15 -37.58 34.46 36.26
C LEU A 15 -36.88 33.42 37.14
N GLY A 16 -35.55 33.44 37.18
CA GLY A 16 -34.75 32.54 38.01
C GLY A 16 -34.96 31.07 37.65
N ASN A 17 -35.04 30.21 38.67
CA ASN A 17 -35.24 28.77 38.51
C ASN A 17 -36.74 28.43 38.44
N LEU A 18 -37.27 28.22 37.23
CA LEU A 18 -38.68 27.87 36.97
C LEU A 18 -38.86 26.39 36.60
N ALA A 19 -39.91 25.73 37.10
CA ALA A 19 -40.31 24.43 36.56
C ALA A 19 -40.67 24.52 35.06
N ALA A 20 -40.58 23.40 34.32
CA ALA A 20 -41.00 23.35 32.92
C ALA A 20 -42.48 23.77 32.76
N GLY A 21 -42.83 24.42 31.65
CA GLY A 21 -44.15 24.97 31.40
C GLY A 21 -44.13 26.47 31.06
N SER A 22 -45.25 27.15 31.28
CA SER A 22 -45.37 28.58 30.95
C SER A 22 -44.43 29.43 31.81
N ILE A 23 -43.85 30.48 31.21
CA ILE A 23 -43.08 31.49 31.96
C ILE A 23 -43.97 32.47 32.75
N GLY A 24 -45.29 32.41 32.58
CA GLY A 24 -46.26 33.26 33.28
C GLY A 24 -47.52 33.52 32.46
N SER A 25 -48.33 34.49 32.89
CA SER A 25 -49.46 35.01 32.11
C SER A 25 -49.01 36.16 31.20
N ALA A 26 -49.74 36.44 30.12
CA ALA A 26 -49.40 37.53 29.20
C ALA A 26 -49.23 38.88 29.93
N ALA A 27 -50.21 39.21 30.78
CA ALA A 27 -50.26 40.45 31.56
C ALA A 27 -49.14 40.62 32.60
N THR A 28 -48.42 39.55 32.95
CA THR A 28 -47.28 39.60 33.90
C THR A 28 -45.93 39.41 33.21
N THR A 29 -45.92 39.11 31.91
CA THR A 29 -44.72 38.76 31.15
C THR A 29 -44.63 39.55 29.84
N VAL A 30 -45.00 38.96 28.71
CA VAL A 30 -44.75 39.46 27.35
C VAL A 30 -45.52 40.74 26.99
N ASP A 31 -46.54 41.12 27.77
CA ASP A 31 -47.21 42.40 27.61
C ASP A 31 -46.44 43.56 28.28
N ILE A 32 -45.54 43.27 29.23
CA ILE A 32 -44.80 44.26 30.03
C ILE A 32 -43.30 44.26 29.68
N TYR A 33 -42.69 43.09 29.56
CA TYR A 33 -41.23 42.94 29.47
C TYR A 33 -40.79 42.54 28.07
N THR A 34 -39.68 43.14 27.63
CA THR A 34 -38.99 42.81 26.37
C THR A 34 -37.78 41.90 26.58
N SER A 35 -37.42 41.60 27.82
CA SER A 35 -36.28 40.74 28.15
C SER A 35 -36.60 39.82 29.34
N PHE A 36 -36.13 38.57 29.29
CA PHE A 36 -36.31 37.56 30.31
C PHE A 36 -35.00 36.85 30.59
N SER A 37 -34.67 36.65 31.87
CA SER A 37 -33.54 35.81 32.27
C SER A 37 -34.03 34.58 33.03
N ILE A 38 -33.58 33.40 32.60
CA ILE A 38 -33.95 32.11 33.20
C ILE A 38 -32.67 31.40 33.64
N ALA A 39 -32.67 30.90 34.88
CA ALA A 39 -31.59 30.12 35.48
C ALA A 39 -32.10 28.71 35.82
N PRO A 40 -32.35 27.83 34.84
CA PRO A 40 -32.79 26.46 35.13
C PRO A 40 -31.78 25.70 36.01
N ALA A 41 -32.27 25.06 37.07
CA ALA A 41 -31.46 24.16 37.90
C ALA A 41 -31.25 22.77 37.26
N ALA A 42 -31.94 22.44 36.17
CA ALA A 42 -31.79 21.20 35.43
C ALA A 42 -31.82 21.44 33.92
N ALA A 43 -31.03 20.68 33.17
CA ALA A 43 -31.05 20.68 31.71
C ALA A 43 -32.39 20.14 31.15
N ASN A 44 -32.65 20.43 29.88
CA ASN A 44 -33.79 19.90 29.12
C ASN A 44 -35.17 20.35 29.64
N ARG A 45 -35.28 21.53 30.24
CA ARG A 45 -36.58 22.13 30.55
C ARG A 45 -37.22 22.71 29.29
N ALA A 46 -38.50 22.42 29.07
CA ALA A 46 -39.28 23.04 28.02
C ALA A 46 -40.15 24.16 28.61
N TYR A 47 -39.94 25.38 28.14
CA TYR A 47 -40.72 26.55 28.52
C TYR A 47 -41.64 26.99 27.37
N THR A 48 -42.80 27.54 27.72
CA THR A 48 -43.74 28.12 26.76
C THR A 48 -43.95 29.60 27.01
N LEU A 49 -44.23 30.32 25.93
CA LEU A 49 -44.58 31.74 25.97
C LEU A 49 -46.09 31.90 25.89
N PRO A 50 -46.70 32.75 26.73
CA PRO A 50 -48.10 33.08 26.58
C PRO A 50 -48.34 33.91 25.29
N THR A 51 -49.54 33.78 24.73
CA THR A 51 -50.02 34.68 23.66
C THR A 51 -50.17 36.10 24.21
N PRO A 52 -49.60 37.14 23.57
CA PRO A 52 -49.81 38.53 23.98
C PRO A 52 -51.30 38.89 24.03
N THR A 53 -51.70 39.76 24.96
CA THR A 53 -53.10 40.20 25.06
C THR A 53 -53.55 40.91 23.77
N ALA A 54 -52.65 41.70 23.17
CA ALA A 54 -52.84 42.28 21.84
C ALA A 54 -52.39 41.30 20.73
N SER A 55 -53.04 40.14 20.64
CA SER A 55 -52.63 39.00 19.82
C SER A 55 -52.58 39.25 18.31
N THR A 56 -53.24 40.30 17.82
CA THR A 56 -53.24 40.72 16.40
C THR A 56 -52.26 41.85 16.09
N THR A 57 -51.56 42.38 17.10
CA THR A 57 -50.52 43.41 16.91
C THR A 57 -49.16 42.74 16.82
N TYR A 58 -48.65 42.61 15.59
CA TYR A 58 -47.36 41.97 15.29
C TYR A 58 -46.16 42.88 15.52
N GLY A 59 -44.97 42.28 15.54
CA GLY A 59 -43.69 42.99 15.69
C GLY A 59 -43.23 43.15 17.15
N ARG A 60 -43.88 42.49 18.12
CA ARG A 60 -43.36 42.44 19.49
C ARG A 60 -42.10 41.59 19.49
N GLU A 61 -41.00 42.14 19.98
CA GLU A 61 -39.72 41.44 20.11
C GLU A 61 -39.41 41.19 21.58
N ILE A 62 -38.96 39.97 21.88
CA ILE A 62 -38.48 39.58 23.21
C ILE A 62 -37.11 38.92 23.12
N TYR A 63 -36.29 39.16 24.15
CA TYR A 63 -34.99 38.54 24.35
C TYR A 63 -35.08 37.58 25.53
N ILE A 64 -34.59 36.35 25.38
CA ILE A 64 -34.60 35.34 26.43
C ILE A 64 -33.19 34.81 26.64
N SER A 65 -32.63 35.09 27.81
CA SER A 65 -31.26 34.72 28.17
C SER A 65 -31.25 33.52 29.12
N ASN A 66 -30.42 32.52 28.79
CA ASN A 66 -30.09 31.44 29.71
C ASN A 66 -28.86 31.82 30.55
N ILE A 67 -29.10 32.09 31.82
CA ILE A 67 -28.07 32.50 32.77
C ILE A 67 -27.69 31.38 33.75
N ALA A 68 -28.03 30.12 33.44
CA ALA A 68 -27.68 28.97 34.28
C ALA A 68 -26.19 28.58 34.20
N SER A 69 -25.81 27.62 35.03
CA SER A 69 -24.50 26.96 34.98
C SER A 69 -24.23 26.32 33.61
N SER A 70 -22.95 26.08 33.30
CA SER A 70 -22.42 25.73 31.97
C SER A 70 -23.01 24.49 31.28
N THR A 71 -23.86 23.70 31.95
CA THR A 71 -24.48 22.48 31.41
C THR A 71 -26.00 22.53 31.26
N ASN A 72 -26.70 23.49 31.90
CA ASN A 72 -28.16 23.49 31.98
C ASN A 72 -28.84 24.29 30.85
N TYR A 73 -29.20 23.62 29.76
CA TYR A 73 -29.97 24.23 28.67
C TYR A 73 -31.49 24.12 28.88
N PHE A 74 -32.26 24.96 28.18
CA PHE A 74 -33.71 24.81 28.05
C PHE A 74 -34.16 24.91 26.59
N THR A 75 -35.42 24.58 26.31
CA THR A 75 -36.08 24.82 25.03
C THR A 75 -37.23 25.81 25.19
N ILE A 76 -37.44 26.69 24.22
CA ILE A 76 -38.57 27.62 24.16
C ILE A 76 -38.95 27.84 22.69
N ALA A 77 -40.25 27.81 22.38
CA ALA A 77 -40.76 27.83 21.00
C ALA A 77 -40.06 26.78 20.08
N GLY A 78 -39.72 25.61 20.62
CA GLY A 78 -39.04 24.54 19.89
C GLY A 78 -37.52 24.69 19.76
N ILE A 79 -36.95 25.82 20.16
CA ILE A 79 -35.51 26.10 20.01
C ILE A 79 -34.77 25.90 21.32
N ARG A 80 -33.59 25.26 21.25
CA ARG A 80 -32.68 25.06 22.39
C ARG A 80 -31.87 26.33 22.66
N ILE A 81 -31.91 26.82 23.90
CA ILE A 81 -31.07 27.92 24.39
C ILE A 81 -29.99 27.35 25.33
N PRO A 82 -28.73 27.24 24.88
CA PRO A 82 -27.62 26.80 25.71
C PRO A 82 -27.31 27.76 26.87
N PRO A 83 -26.65 27.31 27.94
CA PRO A 83 -26.10 28.19 28.97
C PRO A 83 -25.25 29.32 28.38
N GLY A 84 -25.44 30.55 28.87
CA GLY A 84 -24.69 31.73 28.41
C GLY A 84 -25.16 32.31 27.08
N SER A 85 -26.21 31.75 26.47
CA SER A 85 -26.79 32.24 25.21
C SER A 85 -28.07 33.03 25.43
N SER A 86 -28.40 33.87 24.46
CA SER A 86 -29.71 34.54 24.37
C SER A 86 -30.37 34.23 23.04
N GLY A 87 -31.68 33.97 23.07
CA GLY A 87 -32.53 33.85 21.89
C GLY A 87 -33.43 35.07 21.74
N THR A 88 -33.66 35.49 20.51
CA THR A 88 -34.62 36.54 20.17
C THR A 88 -35.86 35.90 19.56
N LEU A 89 -37.04 36.30 20.02
CA LEU A 89 -38.31 35.89 19.43
C LEU A 89 -39.14 37.10 19.04
N ILE A 90 -39.86 36.99 17.92
CA ILE A 90 -40.76 38.01 17.41
C ILE A 90 -42.17 37.42 17.32
N TRP A 91 -43.15 38.14 17.84
CA TRP A 91 -44.57 37.85 17.60
C TRP A 91 -44.94 38.29 16.20
N SER A 92 -45.21 37.35 15.31
CA SER A 92 -45.57 37.63 13.92
C SER A 92 -46.65 36.67 13.41
N ASN A 93 -47.10 36.90 12.18
CA ASN A 93 -47.99 36.01 11.47
C ASN A 93 -47.19 35.29 10.39
N THR A 94 -47.13 33.96 10.47
CA THR A 94 -46.48 33.14 9.45
C THR A 94 -47.39 31.96 9.12
N SER A 95 -47.76 31.83 7.85
CA SER A 95 -48.44 30.65 7.29
C SER A 95 -49.68 30.16 8.07
N GLY A 96 -50.55 31.08 8.53
CA GLY A 96 -51.90 30.75 8.99
C GLY A 96 -52.22 30.94 10.48
N GLY A 97 -51.34 31.58 11.26
CA GLY A 97 -51.66 31.92 12.65
C GLY A 97 -50.65 32.85 13.33
N ALA A 98 -51.13 33.64 14.29
CA ALA A 98 -50.29 34.50 15.12
C ALA A 98 -49.54 33.65 16.17
N SER A 99 -48.21 33.69 16.15
CA SER A 99 -47.39 32.93 17.10
C SER A 99 -46.04 33.59 17.38
N TRP A 100 -45.33 33.10 18.41
CA TRP A 100 -43.95 33.50 18.68
C TRP A 100 -43.02 32.76 17.72
N HIS A 101 -42.24 33.50 16.96
CA HIS A 101 -41.25 32.98 16.03
C HIS A 101 -39.85 33.28 16.52
N PHE A 102 -38.95 32.33 16.32
CA PHE A 102 -37.54 32.56 16.59
C PHE A 102 -36.93 33.45 15.52
N ALA A 103 -36.26 34.53 15.93
CA ALA A 103 -35.61 35.49 15.02
C ALA A 103 -34.07 35.37 15.01
N GLY A 104 -33.51 34.55 15.90
CA GLY A 104 -32.08 34.22 15.96
C GLY A 104 -31.59 33.99 17.39
N ALA A 105 -30.60 33.10 17.56
CA ALA A 105 -29.86 32.91 18.80
C ALA A 105 -28.42 33.41 18.64
N GLY A 106 -27.91 34.10 19.66
CA GLY A 106 -26.47 34.16 19.91
C GLY A 106 -26.03 32.85 20.58
N GLY A 107 -25.76 31.80 19.80
CA GLY A 107 -25.30 30.51 20.31
C GLY A 107 -24.78 29.61 19.20
N ALA A 108 -23.62 29.00 19.42
CA ALA A 108 -22.79 28.30 18.43
C ALA A 108 -23.38 26.97 17.92
N SER A 109 -24.54 27.00 17.24
CA SER A 109 -25.15 25.84 16.63
C SER A 109 -25.58 26.11 15.19
N ILE A 110 -25.32 25.13 14.33
CA ILE A 110 -25.91 25.06 13.00
C ILE A 110 -27.34 24.55 13.19
N GLU A 111 -28.34 25.40 12.95
CA GLU A 111 -29.74 25.00 12.95
C GLU A 111 -30.02 24.17 11.68
N ASN A 112 -30.09 22.86 11.84
CA ASN A 112 -30.44 21.95 10.76
C ASN A 112 -31.95 22.06 10.47
N GLN A 113 -32.34 22.85 9.46
CA GLN A 113 -33.73 22.86 9.00
C GLN A 113 -34.01 21.61 8.15
N ASN A 114 -35.09 20.91 8.46
CA ASN A 114 -35.49 19.67 7.80
C ASN A 114 -36.48 19.89 6.64
N SER A 115 -36.80 21.15 6.29
CA SER A 115 -37.87 21.49 5.35
C SER A 115 -37.40 22.05 4.00
N ALA A 116 -36.11 22.38 3.83
CA ALA A 116 -35.53 22.88 2.58
C ALA A 116 -34.00 22.72 2.58
N ASP A 117 -33.41 22.54 1.38
CA ASP A 117 -31.94 22.53 1.19
C ASP A 117 -31.32 23.80 1.79
N GLN A 118 -30.18 23.66 2.46
CA GLN A 118 -29.34 24.79 2.85
C GLN A 118 -28.61 25.30 1.60
N ASP A 119 -28.91 26.53 1.16
CA ASP A 119 -28.23 27.21 0.05
C ASP A 119 -26.96 27.96 0.48
N ALA A 120 -26.73 28.08 1.80
CA ALA A 120 -25.54 28.67 2.40
C ALA A 120 -24.38 27.68 2.53
N THR A 121 -23.13 28.19 2.58
CA THR A 121 -21.93 27.36 2.75
C THR A 121 -21.86 26.74 4.15
N PHE A 122 -21.66 25.42 4.24
CA PHE A 122 -21.30 24.74 5.49
C PHE A 122 -19.82 25.00 5.81
N ARG A 123 -19.52 26.00 6.66
CA ARG A 123 -18.16 26.35 7.07
C ARG A 123 -17.96 26.18 8.59
N ILE A 124 -17.16 25.20 8.99
CA ILE A 124 -16.66 25.09 10.37
C ILE A 124 -15.26 25.71 10.41
N ASN A 125 -15.10 26.83 11.12
CA ASN A 125 -13.80 27.48 11.36
C ASN A 125 -13.33 27.17 12.79
N GLY A 126 -12.56 26.09 12.96
CA GLY A 126 -12.12 25.57 14.26
C GLY A 126 -12.02 24.04 14.28
N THR A 127 -12.11 23.43 15.46
CA THR A 127 -12.09 21.96 15.63
C THR A 127 -13.50 21.38 15.56
N GLY A 128 -13.98 21.04 14.37
CA GLY A 128 -15.21 20.26 14.19
C GLY A 128 -14.93 18.76 14.20
N ALA A 129 -15.77 17.98 14.88
CA ALA A 129 -15.69 16.52 14.87
C ALA A 129 -17.07 15.89 14.69
N ILE A 130 -17.16 14.88 13.82
CA ILE A 130 -18.31 13.97 13.72
C ILE A 130 -18.00 12.79 14.64
N ASN A 131 -18.47 12.85 15.89
CA ASN A 131 -18.22 11.82 16.91
C ASN A 131 -19.49 11.00 17.17
N VAL A 132 -19.81 10.11 16.24
CA VAL A 132 -20.95 9.18 16.32
C VAL A 132 -20.49 7.80 15.88
N SER A 133 -21.10 6.75 16.41
CA SER A 133 -20.95 5.39 15.88
C SER A 133 -22.12 5.11 14.94
N SER A 134 -21.84 5.13 13.63
CA SER A 134 -22.87 5.00 12.59
C SER A 134 -22.28 4.42 11.31
N THR A 135 -23.09 3.66 10.57
CA THR A 135 -22.75 3.19 9.22
C THR A 135 -22.75 4.30 8.16
N THR A 136 -23.28 5.46 8.51
CA THR A 136 -23.43 6.64 7.64
C THR A 136 -23.14 7.92 8.41
N ALA A 137 -22.02 7.96 9.13
CA ALA A 137 -21.65 9.10 9.98
C ALA A 137 -21.46 10.40 9.17
N LEU A 138 -20.96 10.28 7.94
CA LEU A 138 -20.96 11.34 6.93
C LEU A 138 -21.37 10.74 5.59
N GLN A 139 -22.26 11.43 4.87
CA GLN A 139 -22.60 11.10 3.50
C GLN A 139 -22.52 12.34 2.62
N VAL A 140 -21.90 12.20 1.45
CA VAL A 140 -22.05 13.12 0.33
C VAL A 140 -22.98 12.45 -0.65
N LEU A 141 -24.13 13.06 -0.92
CA LEU A 141 -25.14 12.56 -1.84
C LEU A 141 -25.09 13.35 -3.16
N ASN A 142 -25.47 12.71 -4.26
CA ASN A 142 -25.77 13.42 -5.50
C ASN A 142 -27.21 13.98 -5.49
N GLY A 143 -27.61 14.71 -6.54
CA GLY A 143 -28.96 15.29 -6.67
C GLY A 143 -30.11 14.26 -6.73
N SER A 144 -29.80 12.96 -6.83
CA SER A 144 -30.77 11.85 -6.75
C SER A 144 -30.73 11.14 -5.39
N SER A 145 -30.12 11.77 -4.37
CA SER A 145 -29.97 11.22 -3.02
C SER A 145 -29.16 9.91 -2.94
N THR A 146 -28.32 9.63 -3.95
CA THR A 146 -27.41 8.47 -3.92
C THR A 146 -26.08 8.89 -3.32
N ALA A 147 -25.57 8.11 -2.35
CA ALA A 147 -24.28 8.38 -1.74
C ALA A 147 -23.12 8.15 -2.72
N VAL A 148 -22.29 9.18 -2.89
CA VAL A 148 -21.03 9.12 -3.65
C VAL A 148 -19.81 8.99 -2.73
N LEU A 149 -19.95 9.40 -1.47
CA LEU A 149 -18.98 9.18 -0.40
C LEU A 149 -19.74 8.83 0.89
N THR A 150 -19.33 7.77 1.59
CA THR A 150 -19.85 7.40 2.90
C THR A 150 -18.70 7.16 3.87
N VAL A 151 -18.77 7.75 5.06
CA VAL A 151 -17.89 7.42 6.18
C VAL A 151 -18.67 6.58 7.18
N ASP A 152 -18.29 5.32 7.31
CA ASP A 152 -18.81 4.36 8.27
C ASP A 152 -17.87 4.31 9.48
N THR A 153 -18.24 5.02 10.56
CA THR A 153 -17.45 5.06 11.79
C THR A 153 -17.63 3.81 12.65
N SER A 154 -18.68 3.03 12.42
CA SER A 154 -18.91 1.75 13.12
C SER A 154 -18.09 0.61 12.53
N GLY A 155 -17.89 0.61 11.21
CA GLY A 155 -17.12 -0.37 10.44
C GLY A 155 -15.71 0.07 10.09
N LEU A 156 -15.34 1.33 10.39
CA LEU A 156 -14.04 1.95 10.07
C LEU A 156 -13.75 1.99 8.56
N ILE A 157 -14.75 2.36 7.76
CA ILE A 157 -14.67 2.37 6.29
C ILE A 157 -14.93 3.77 5.75
N VAL A 158 -14.08 4.20 4.80
CA VAL A 158 -14.39 5.31 3.88
C VAL A 158 -14.71 4.70 2.53
N GLN A 159 -15.96 4.84 2.11
CA GLN A 159 -16.46 4.26 0.87
C GLN A 159 -16.71 5.33 -0.18
N VAL A 160 -16.15 5.13 -1.39
CA VAL A 160 -16.50 5.90 -2.59
C VAL A 160 -17.50 5.08 -3.40
N GLY A 161 -18.67 5.67 -3.69
CA GLY A 161 -19.81 4.99 -4.33
C GLY A 161 -20.77 4.32 -3.35
N SER A 162 -21.58 3.39 -3.88
CA SER A 162 -22.68 2.75 -3.15
C SER A 162 -22.34 1.35 -2.62
N LYS A 163 -22.83 1.02 -1.42
CA LYS A 163 -22.71 -0.31 -0.80
C LYS A 163 -23.62 -1.35 -1.46
N THR A 164 -24.70 -0.89 -2.08
CA THR A 164 -25.61 -1.72 -2.87
C THR A 164 -25.38 -1.48 -4.35
N SER A 165 -25.52 -2.54 -5.16
CA SER A 165 -25.43 -2.46 -6.61
C SER A 165 -26.42 -1.42 -7.15
N ASN A 166 -25.93 -0.50 -7.98
CA ASN A 166 -26.75 0.48 -8.69
C ASN A 166 -26.15 0.76 -10.08
N SER A 167 -26.88 1.49 -10.92
CA SER A 167 -26.44 1.87 -12.27
C SER A 167 -25.57 3.15 -12.30
N GLY A 168 -25.33 3.79 -11.16
CA GLY A 168 -24.58 5.04 -11.04
C GLY A 168 -23.13 4.78 -10.62
N THR A 169 -22.22 4.68 -11.59
CA THR A 169 -20.79 4.47 -11.30
C THR A 169 -20.18 5.69 -10.62
N ALA A 170 -19.63 5.51 -9.42
CA ALA A 170 -18.72 6.47 -8.80
C ALA A 170 -17.28 6.17 -9.20
N ILE A 171 -16.51 7.19 -9.54
CA ILE A 171 -15.09 7.08 -9.90
C ILE A 171 -14.26 7.75 -8.80
N LEU A 172 -13.34 6.99 -8.20
CA LEU A 172 -12.25 7.58 -7.41
C LEU A 172 -11.16 8.05 -8.37
N ALA A 173 -11.16 9.34 -8.67
CA ALA A 173 -10.08 9.98 -9.41
C ALA A 173 -9.00 10.45 -8.42
N LEU A 174 -7.81 9.87 -8.52
CA LEU A 174 -6.64 10.33 -7.76
C LEU A 174 -5.99 11.51 -8.47
N ASN A 175 -5.25 12.34 -7.72
CA ASN A 175 -4.48 13.42 -8.33
C ASN A 175 -3.47 12.86 -9.33
N SER A 176 -3.39 13.50 -10.51
CA SER A 176 -2.37 13.22 -11.52
C SER A 176 -1.16 14.10 -11.23
N ASN A 177 -0.08 13.50 -10.73
CA ASN A 177 1.17 14.24 -10.55
C ASN A 177 1.84 14.43 -11.92
N ASP A 178 1.81 15.67 -12.38
CA ASP A 178 2.51 16.16 -13.57
C ASP A 178 3.77 16.97 -13.22
N GLY A 179 4.06 17.14 -11.92
CA GLY A 179 5.22 17.85 -11.42
C GLY A 179 6.52 17.07 -11.60
N THR A 180 7.63 17.79 -11.71
CA THR A 180 8.99 17.21 -11.79
C THR A 180 9.49 16.67 -10.45
N THR A 181 8.76 16.89 -9.36
CA THR A 181 9.12 16.42 -8.02
C THR A 181 8.17 15.32 -7.57
N THR A 182 8.74 14.24 -7.04
CA THR A 182 7.96 13.17 -6.42
C THR A 182 7.42 13.70 -5.08
N PRO A 183 6.12 13.53 -4.78
CA PRO A 183 5.56 13.94 -3.49
C PRO A 183 6.32 13.29 -2.33
N THR A 184 6.31 13.93 -1.15
CA THR A 184 6.75 13.27 0.08
C THR A 184 5.92 12.01 0.30
N GLU A 185 6.59 10.91 0.57
CA GLU A 185 5.92 9.62 0.77
C GLU A 185 5.07 9.60 2.05
N VAL A 186 3.98 8.86 1.97
CA VAL A 186 3.11 8.52 3.10
C VAL A 186 2.72 7.05 2.95
N ASP A 187 3.02 6.24 3.97
CA ASP A 187 2.68 4.81 3.97
C ASP A 187 1.18 4.59 3.73
N GLY A 188 0.85 3.74 2.76
CA GLY A 188 -0.53 3.48 2.34
C GLY A 188 -1.14 4.58 1.45
N GLY A 189 -0.39 5.64 1.14
CA GLY A 189 -0.79 6.67 0.19
C GLY A 189 -0.81 6.16 -1.25
N MET A 190 -1.62 6.81 -2.10
CA MET A 190 -1.72 6.51 -3.53
C MET A 190 -1.82 7.77 -4.38
N TYR A 191 -1.16 7.80 -5.53
CA TYR A 191 -1.35 8.83 -6.56
C TYR A 191 -1.13 8.28 -7.98
N TYR A 192 -1.53 9.02 -9.01
CA TYR A 192 -1.23 8.68 -10.40
C TYR A 192 -0.03 9.50 -10.91
N ASN A 193 1.03 8.84 -11.37
CA ASN A 193 2.22 9.49 -11.92
C ASN A 193 2.09 9.61 -13.43
N ASN A 194 1.93 10.83 -13.94
CA ASN A 194 1.71 11.07 -15.36
C ASN A 194 2.96 10.79 -16.21
N SER A 195 4.16 10.96 -15.65
CA SER A 195 5.41 10.69 -16.37
C SER A 195 5.65 9.19 -16.59
N THR A 196 5.24 8.34 -15.65
CA THR A 196 5.38 6.88 -15.77
C THR A 196 4.10 6.18 -16.22
N GLY A 197 2.97 6.88 -16.26
CA GLY A 197 1.66 6.31 -16.61
C GLY A 197 1.17 5.27 -15.59
N GLN A 198 1.53 5.43 -14.31
CA GLN A 198 1.34 4.40 -13.28
C GLN A 198 0.71 4.93 -12.00
N PHE A 199 -0.10 4.09 -11.36
CA PHE A 199 -0.45 4.27 -9.96
C PHE A 199 0.74 3.96 -9.08
N MET A 200 1.04 4.87 -8.16
CA MET A 200 2.13 4.78 -7.19
C MET A 200 1.57 4.59 -5.79
N CYS A 201 2.16 3.69 -5.02
CA CYS A 201 1.79 3.31 -3.67
C CYS A 201 2.97 3.57 -2.73
N GLY A 202 2.70 4.20 -1.58
CA GLY A 202 3.70 4.47 -0.54
C GLY A 202 3.93 3.24 0.33
N LEU A 203 5.18 2.77 0.40
CA LEU A 203 5.61 1.64 1.22
C LEU A 203 7.00 1.87 1.80
N ASN A 204 7.09 1.90 3.12
CA ASN A 204 8.31 2.02 3.92
C ASN A 204 9.19 3.22 3.50
N GLY A 205 8.58 4.38 3.25
CA GLY A 205 9.33 5.59 2.85
C GLY A 205 9.61 5.70 1.36
N PHE A 206 9.09 4.79 0.52
CA PHE A 206 9.29 4.81 -0.92
C PHE A 206 7.99 4.75 -1.72
N TRP A 207 7.96 5.45 -2.85
CA TRP A 207 6.92 5.27 -3.86
C TRP A 207 7.29 4.11 -4.78
N VAL A 208 6.40 3.13 -4.88
CA VAL A 208 6.52 1.99 -5.82
C VAL A 208 5.26 1.89 -6.68
N SER A 209 5.30 1.16 -7.79
CA SER A 209 4.08 0.90 -8.56
C SER A 209 3.09 0.06 -7.74
N CYS A 210 1.81 0.43 -7.75
CA CYS A 210 0.75 -0.29 -7.07
C CYS A 210 0.39 -1.66 -7.69
N GLY A 211 0.91 -1.98 -8.88
CA GLY A 211 0.54 -3.18 -9.62
C GLY A 211 1.71 -3.82 -10.36
N VAL A 212 1.42 -4.84 -11.19
CA VAL A 212 2.41 -5.41 -12.10
C VAL A 212 2.82 -4.34 -13.11
N PRO A 213 4.11 -4.00 -13.24
CA PRO A 213 4.54 -3.02 -14.23
C PRO A 213 4.11 -3.51 -15.62
N PRO A 214 3.59 -2.63 -16.50
CA PRO A 214 3.11 -3.03 -17.82
C PRO A 214 4.23 -3.75 -18.62
N ARG A 215 3.84 -4.69 -19.50
CA ARG A 215 4.75 -5.69 -20.12
C ARG A 215 5.87 -5.08 -20.96
N ASP A 216 5.71 -3.84 -21.41
CA ASP A 216 6.71 -3.03 -22.10
C ASP A 216 7.83 -2.54 -21.17
N HIS A 217 7.66 -2.65 -19.85
CA HIS A 217 8.62 -2.24 -18.82
C HIS A 217 9.11 -3.38 -17.91
N SER A 218 8.63 -4.60 -18.09
CA SER A 218 8.95 -5.73 -17.22
C SER A 218 9.14 -7.03 -17.96
N TYR A 219 9.84 -7.96 -17.33
CA TYR A 219 9.89 -9.35 -17.74
C TYR A 219 9.82 -10.24 -16.50
N ASP A 220 9.15 -11.37 -16.66
CA ASP A 220 9.04 -12.43 -15.67
C ASP A 220 9.23 -13.76 -16.40
N MET A 221 10.21 -14.54 -15.95
CA MET A 221 10.58 -15.82 -16.50
C MET A 221 10.67 -16.81 -15.36
N TYR A 222 10.10 -17.99 -15.56
CA TYR A 222 9.98 -18.99 -14.51
C TYR A 222 9.98 -20.40 -15.08
N ASP A 223 10.69 -21.31 -14.42
CA ASP A 223 10.74 -22.73 -14.74
C ASP A 223 10.75 -23.54 -13.44
N GLU A 224 9.79 -24.44 -13.31
CA GLU A 224 9.66 -25.39 -12.18
C GLU A 224 10.20 -26.76 -12.52
N PHE A 225 10.74 -26.95 -13.74
CA PHE A 225 11.26 -28.23 -14.20
C PHE A 225 10.26 -29.41 -14.08
N MET A 226 8.96 -29.11 -14.06
CA MET A 226 7.85 -30.09 -14.03
C MET A 226 7.79 -30.98 -15.28
N SER A 227 8.51 -30.58 -16.33
CA SER A 227 8.56 -31.26 -17.63
C SER A 227 9.91 -31.01 -18.30
N GLY A 228 10.33 -31.95 -19.15
CA GLY A 228 11.56 -31.88 -19.93
C GLY A 228 12.04 -33.28 -20.31
N ASN A 229 13.13 -33.36 -21.09
CA ASN A 229 13.72 -34.64 -21.49
C ASN A 229 14.71 -35.18 -20.45
N SER A 230 15.09 -36.44 -20.56
CA SER A 230 16.29 -36.97 -19.89
C SER A 230 17.23 -37.53 -20.96
N GLY A 231 18.54 -37.38 -20.79
CA GLY A 231 19.48 -37.85 -21.80
C GLY A 231 20.93 -37.48 -21.54
N SER A 232 21.77 -37.73 -22.55
CA SER A 232 23.17 -37.29 -22.54
C SER A 232 23.26 -35.81 -22.92
N LEU A 233 24.11 -35.08 -22.19
CA LEU A 233 24.42 -33.69 -22.49
C LEU A 233 25.62 -33.65 -23.45
N ALA A 234 25.34 -33.43 -24.73
CA ALA A 234 26.34 -33.05 -25.71
C ALA A 234 26.46 -31.52 -25.80
N SER A 235 27.60 -31.00 -26.23
CA SER A 235 27.73 -29.56 -26.51
C SER A 235 26.70 -29.14 -27.54
N GLY A 236 25.92 -28.11 -27.23
CA GLY A 236 24.83 -27.65 -28.10
C GLY A 236 23.50 -28.34 -27.86
N ALA A 237 23.38 -29.20 -26.84
CA ALA A 237 22.11 -29.79 -26.46
C ALA A 237 21.10 -28.72 -26.01
N TYR A 238 19.86 -28.89 -26.47
CA TYR A 238 18.68 -28.10 -26.11
C TYR A 238 17.60 -29.06 -25.58
N GLY A 239 16.61 -28.52 -24.85
CA GLY A 239 15.44 -29.28 -24.37
C GLY A 239 15.47 -29.62 -22.87
N ILE A 240 16.32 -28.95 -22.10
CA ILE A 240 16.39 -29.10 -20.65
C ILE A 240 15.35 -28.17 -20.01
N GLY A 241 14.46 -28.70 -19.17
CA GLY A 241 13.39 -27.93 -18.52
C GLY A 241 12.30 -27.39 -19.46
N GLY A 242 11.32 -26.67 -18.89
CA GLY A 242 10.20 -26.10 -19.62
C GLY A 242 10.57 -24.90 -20.48
N LEU A 243 11.65 -24.19 -20.15
CA LEU A 243 12.15 -23.04 -20.89
C LEU A 243 13.23 -23.38 -21.94
N ASN A 244 13.47 -24.66 -22.22
CA ASN A 244 14.40 -25.12 -23.25
C ASN A 244 15.85 -24.62 -23.02
N TRP A 245 16.38 -24.87 -21.83
CA TRP A 245 17.73 -24.48 -21.44
C TRP A 245 18.79 -25.13 -22.36
N PHE A 246 19.86 -24.38 -22.59
CA PHE A 246 20.99 -24.74 -23.44
C PHE A 246 22.14 -25.29 -22.60
N ASN A 247 22.85 -26.30 -23.10
CA ASN A 247 24.05 -26.82 -22.46
C ASN A 247 25.32 -26.56 -23.29
N SER A 248 26.34 -26.05 -22.61
CA SER A 248 27.71 -25.90 -23.12
C SER A 248 28.67 -26.74 -22.30
N LEU A 249 29.59 -27.44 -22.97
CA LEU A 249 30.58 -28.28 -22.30
C LEU A 249 31.81 -27.45 -21.88
N ILE A 250 32.28 -27.71 -20.66
CA ILE A 250 33.57 -27.26 -20.19
C ILE A 250 34.56 -28.41 -20.44
N ALA A 251 35.47 -28.20 -21.39
CA ALA A 251 36.38 -29.22 -21.91
C ALA A 251 35.63 -30.48 -22.42
N ALA A 252 36.16 -31.68 -22.19
CA ALA A 252 35.60 -32.95 -22.66
C ALA A 252 35.13 -33.82 -21.48
N PRO A 253 33.99 -33.51 -20.84
CA PRO A 253 33.46 -34.30 -19.75
C PRO A 253 33.05 -35.69 -20.25
N ILE A 254 33.27 -36.70 -19.41
CA ILE A 254 32.79 -38.06 -19.63
C ILE A 254 31.45 -38.20 -18.91
N GLY A 255 30.53 -38.98 -19.49
CA GLY A 255 29.30 -39.44 -18.82
C GLY A 255 28.44 -38.31 -18.24
N LEU A 256 28.31 -37.23 -19.01
CA LEU A 256 27.49 -36.08 -18.67
C LEU A 256 26.04 -36.32 -19.09
N THR A 257 25.13 -36.20 -18.14
CA THR A 257 23.71 -36.51 -18.28
C THR A 257 22.85 -35.43 -17.62
N TYR A 258 21.60 -35.36 -18.06
CA TYR A 258 20.56 -34.63 -17.35
C TYR A 258 19.34 -35.53 -17.18
N SER A 259 18.65 -35.37 -16.05
CA SER A 259 17.43 -36.12 -15.77
C SER A 259 16.41 -35.22 -15.09
N ASN A 260 15.18 -35.25 -15.61
CA ASN A 260 14.04 -34.60 -15.00
C ASN A 260 13.38 -35.57 -14.02
N ASN A 261 13.10 -35.10 -12.79
CA ASN A 261 12.57 -35.88 -11.68
C ASN A 261 13.25 -37.26 -11.54
N PRO A 262 14.58 -37.29 -11.36
CA PRO A 262 15.31 -38.54 -11.21
C PRO A 262 14.76 -39.36 -10.03
N THR A 263 14.66 -40.68 -10.22
CA THR A 263 14.19 -41.62 -9.20
C THR A 263 15.30 -42.62 -8.84
N GLY A 264 15.56 -42.80 -7.53
CA GLY A 264 16.51 -43.79 -6.98
C GLY A 264 17.76 -43.19 -6.30
N GLY A 265 18.37 -43.94 -5.37
CA GLY A 265 19.63 -43.55 -4.68
C GLY A 265 19.49 -42.46 -3.60
N ASN A 266 20.58 -41.73 -3.33
CA ASN A 266 20.63 -40.54 -2.46
C ASN A 266 20.15 -39.25 -3.17
N THR A 267 19.43 -39.40 -4.29
CA THR A 267 18.90 -38.30 -5.09
C THR A 267 17.75 -37.62 -4.35
N PRO A 268 17.74 -36.27 -4.23
CA PRO A 268 16.58 -35.55 -3.75
C PRO A 268 15.35 -35.91 -4.60
N ALA A 269 14.34 -36.51 -3.97
CA ALA A 269 13.10 -36.86 -4.62
C ALA A 269 12.19 -35.64 -4.73
N ALA A 270 11.41 -35.56 -5.81
CA ALA A 270 10.35 -34.56 -5.91
C ALA A 270 9.34 -34.77 -4.76
N ASP A 271 8.93 -33.67 -4.14
CA ASP A 271 7.99 -33.65 -3.03
C ASP A 271 6.94 -32.54 -3.22
N ALA A 272 6.06 -32.33 -2.24
CA ALA A 272 5.01 -31.32 -2.35
C ALA A 272 5.54 -29.88 -2.42
N ASP A 273 6.73 -29.63 -1.87
CA ASP A 273 7.40 -28.34 -1.86
C ASP A 273 8.41 -28.18 -3.02
N ARG A 274 8.73 -29.29 -3.71
CA ARG A 274 9.66 -29.39 -4.86
C ARG A 274 9.11 -30.31 -5.93
N PRO A 275 8.05 -29.88 -6.64
CA PRO A 275 7.30 -30.77 -7.52
C PRO A 275 8.06 -31.13 -8.81
N GLY A 276 9.10 -30.36 -9.16
CA GLY A 276 10.00 -30.62 -10.28
C GLY A 276 11.46 -30.41 -9.89
N ILE A 277 12.34 -31.31 -10.31
CA ILE A 277 13.78 -31.26 -10.05
C ILE A 277 14.50 -31.66 -11.33
N ILE A 278 15.43 -30.83 -11.78
CA ILE A 278 16.40 -31.23 -12.80
C ILE A 278 17.72 -31.61 -12.11
N ASN A 279 18.25 -32.78 -12.43
CA ASN A 279 19.62 -33.17 -12.09
C ASN A 279 20.52 -33.00 -13.31
N VAL A 280 21.65 -32.32 -13.11
CA VAL A 280 22.77 -32.29 -14.03
C VAL A 280 23.90 -33.11 -13.42
N GLU A 281 24.14 -34.29 -13.98
CA GLU A 281 25.08 -35.28 -13.45
C GLU A 281 26.30 -35.39 -14.35
N GLN A 282 27.49 -35.47 -13.75
CA GLN A 282 28.72 -35.84 -14.42
C GLN A 282 29.40 -37.05 -13.76
N THR A 283 29.56 -38.13 -14.52
CA THR A 283 30.26 -39.34 -14.07
C THR A 283 31.72 -39.41 -14.60
N GLY A 284 32.60 -40.14 -13.91
CA GLY A 284 34.00 -40.35 -14.33
C GLY A 284 35.03 -39.41 -13.69
N THR A 285 36.31 -39.57 -14.04
CA THR A 285 37.48 -39.03 -13.32
C THR A 285 38.15 -37.82 -13.99
N GLY A 286 37.49 -37.16 -14.94
CA GLY A 286 38.05 -36.00 -15.65
C GLY A 286 38.07 -34.75 -14.78
N ASN A 287 39.22 -34.37 -14.23
CA ASN A 287 39.40 -33.07 -13.58
C ASN A 287 39.30 -31.94 -14.62
N ASN A 288 38.83 -30.77 -14.19
CA ASN A 288 38.70 -29.58 -15.04
C ASN A 288 37.75 -29.78 -16.24
N THR A 289 36.78 -30.67 -16.08
CA THR A 289 35.70 -30.90 -17.04
C THR A 289 34.36 -30.67 -16.37
N GLY A 290 33.35 -30.29 -17.16
CA GLY A 290 32.01 -30.05 -16.66
C GLY A 290 31.14 -29.39 -17.70
N GLN A 291 30.26 -28.50 -17.25
CA GLN A 291 29.22 -27.92 -18.09
C GLN A 291 28.69 -26.61 -17.54
N THR A 292 28.07 -25.86 -18.44
CA THR A 292 27.19 -24.74 -18.12
C THR A 292 25.84 -24.97 -18.77
N THR A 293 24.79 -25.02 -17.95
CA THR A 293 23.39 -24.99 -18.40
C THR A 293 22.86 -23.56 -18.27
N SER A 294 22.49 -22.93 -19.38
CA SER A 294 22.08 -21.53 -19.42
C SER A 294 20.78 -21.30 -20.19
N LEU A 295 20.02 -20.28 -19.77
CA LEU A 295 18.81 -19.86 -20.45
C LEU A 295 19.16 -18.87 -21.56
N GLY A 296 19.48 -19.42 -22.72
CA GLY A 296 20.07 -18.71 -23.85
C GLY A 296 21.57 -18.48 -23.70
N ILE A 297 22.20 -17.90 -24.74
CA ILE A 297 23.61 -17.50 -24.73
C ILE A 297 23.72 -15.98 -24.55
N ALA A 298 24.25 -15.53 -23.40
CA ALA A 298 24.63 -14.14 -23.14
C ALA A 298 23.59 -13.10 -23.66
N SER A 299 22.41 -13.05 -23.05
CA SER A 299 21.24 -12.32 -23.57
C SER A 299 20.93 -11.00 -22.85
N MET A 300 21.47 -10.78 -21.65
CA MET A 300 21.15 -9.63 -20.78
C MET A 300 22.39 -8.80 -20.44
N LYS A 301 22.23 -7.48 -20.24
CA LYS A 301 23.28 -6.62 -19.65
C LYS A 301 22.95 -6.29 -18.20
N LEU A 302 23.98 -6.32 -17.34
CA LEU A 302 23.86 -5.88 -15.95
C LEU A 302 23.96 -4.34 -15.86
N GLY A 303 23.37 -3.77 -14.80
CA GLY A 303 23.55 -2.36 -14.43
C GLY A 303 22.63 -1.33 -15.12
N THR A 304 21.81 -1.73 -16.09
CA THR A 304 20.82 -0.84 -16.75
C THR A 304 19.39 -1.04 -16.26
N SER A 305 19.14 -2.06 -15.45
CA SER A 305 17.80 -2.47 -15.03
C SER A 305 17.86 -3.15 -13.67
N ARG A 306 16.77 -3.07 -12.92
CA ARG A 306 16.63 -3.87 -11.70
C ARG A 306 16.34 -5.30 -12.12
N VAL A 307 17.12 -6.24 -11.59
CA VAL A 307 17.01 -7.67 -11.92
C VAL A 307 16.98 -8.46 -10.62
N GLU A 308 16.10 -9.46 -10.57
CA GLU A 308 15.99 -10.35 -9.44
C GLU A 308 15.96 -11.80 -9.93
N TYR A 309 16.98 -12.55 -9.52
CA TYR A 309 17.19 -13.96 -9.80
C TYR A 309 16.95 -14.77 -8.53
N ARG A 310 16.20 -15.87 -8.62
CA ARG A 310 15.96 -16.81 -7.52
C ARG A 310 16.04 -18.24 -8.03
N THR A 311 16.56 -19.13 -7.19
CA THR A 311 16.61 -20.58 -7.43
C THR A 311 16.80 -21.32 -6.12
N SER A 312 16.55 -22.63 -6.12
CA SER A 312 17.03 -23.53 -5.08
C SER A 312 17.88 -24.63 -5.69
N VAL A 313 19.01 -24.93 -5.06
CA VAL A 313 19.95 -25.94 -5.55
C VAL A 313 20.39 -26.90 -4.45
N ASN A 314 20.79 -28.10 -4.86
CA ASN A 314 21.39 -29.11 -4.00
C ASN A 314 22.58 -29.73 -4.72
N ILE A 315 23.69 -29.91 -4.01
CA ILE A 315 24.94 -30.45 -4.55
C ILE A 315 25.32 -31.73 -3.80
N THR A 316 25.94 -32.69 -4.49
CA THR A 316 26.36 -33.98 -3.87
C THR A 316 27.86 -34.06 -3.60
N ALA A 317 28.65 -33.18 -4.21
CA ALA A 317 30.10 -33.24 -4.20
C ALA A 317 30.68 -31.87 -3.82
N PRO A 318 31.01 -31.63 -2.53
CA PRO A 318 31.51 -30.32 -2.12
C PRO A 318 32.89 -30.01 -2.73
N GLN A 319 33.66 -31.00 -3.22
CA GLN A 319 34.97 -30.77 -3.87
C GLN A 319 34.90 -30.35 -5.35
N SER A 320 33.77 -29.86 -5.82
CA SER A 320 33.62 -29.32 -7.18
C SER A 320 33.53 -27.80 -7.16
N THR A 321 33.44 -27.17 -8.34
CA THR A 321 33.04 -25.76 -8.43
C THR A 321 31.64 -25.67 -8.99
N TYR A 322 30.81 -24.83 -8.35
CA TYR A 322 29.46 -24.50 -8.79
C TYR A 322 29.33 -22.98 -8.91
N LEU A 323 28.83 -22.50 -10.05
CA LEU A 323 28.54 -21.09 -10.33
C LEU A 323 27.05 -20.97 -10.65
N ILE A 324 26.32 -20.19 -9.85
CA ILE A 324 24.85 -20.13 -9.95
C ILE A 324 24.40 -18.69 -9.92
N GLY A 325 23.82 -18.22 -11.01
CA GLY A 325 23.32 -16.85 -11.10
C GLY A 325 23.31 -16.30 -12.52
N LEU A 326 23.74 -15.05 -12.67
CA LEU A 326 23.78 -14.33 -13.93
C LEU A 326 25.23 -14.19 -14.38
N HIS A 327 25.69 -15.03 -15.31
CA HIS A 327 27.07 -14.98 -15.79
C HIS A 327 27.18 -15.39 -17.26
N ASN A 328 28.39 -15.33 -17.81
CA ASN A 328 28.67 -15.69 -19.19
C ASN A 328 29.72 -16.81 -19.38
N GLU A 329 30.08 -17.50 -18.30
CA GLU A 329 30.89 -18.72 -18.40
C GLU A 329 30.23 -19.72 -19.33
N THR A 330 31.03 -20.37 -20.18
CA THR A 330 30.49 -21.30 -21.19
C THR A 330 31.43 -22.47 -21.49
N THR A 331 32.75 -22.30 -21.42
CA THR A 331 33.67 -23.31 -21.97
C THR A 331 34.95 -23.53 -21.18
N ALA A 332 35.22 -22.77 -20.11
CA ALA A 332 36.45 -22.86 -19.34
C ALA A 332 36.19 -23.07 -17.85
N THR A 333 37.23 -23.46 -17.12
CA THR A 333 37.19 -23.52 -15.64
C THR A 333 37.66 -22.22 -14.98
N THR A 334 37.95 -21.21 -15.80
CA THR A 334 38.27 -19.85 -15.35
C THR A 334 37.01 -19.15 -14.87
N ALA A 335 37.17 -18.06 -14.10
CA ALA A 335 36.02 -17.25 -13.72
C ALA A 335 35.35 -16.62 -14.96
N PRO A 336 34.02 -16.43 -14.94
CA PRO A 336 33.31 -15.71 -15.98
C PRO A 336 33.92 -14.33 -16.26
N THR A 337 33.83 -13.86 -17.50
CA THR A 337 34.32 -12.52 -17.87
C THR A 337 33.30 -11.41 -17.53
N THR A 338 32.05 -11.76 -17.26
CA THR A 338 31.05 -10.88 -16.62
C THR A 338 30.06 -11.71 -15.79
N GLY A 339 29.52 -11.12 -14.72
CA GLY A 339 28.43 -11.73 -13.98
C GLY A 339 28.30 -11.30 -12.52
N VAL A 340 27.18 -11.72 -11.94
CA VAL A 340 26.90 -11.77 -10.49
C VAL A 340 26.35 -13.15 -10.18
N TYR A 341 26.98 -13.88 -9.26
CA TYR A 341 26.65 -15.28 -9.02
C TYR A 341 27.08 -15.71 -7.62
N TRP A 342 26.42 -16.77 -7.15
CA TRP A 342 26.90 -17.58 -6.05
C TRP A 342 27.96 -18.55 -6.54
N LYS A 343 29.01 -18.73 -5.75
CA LYS A 343 30.12 -19.64 -6.03
C LYS A 343 30.37 -20.54 -4.84
N GLU A 344 30.33 -21.84 -5.07
CA GLU A 344 30.90 -22.85 -4.18
C GLU A 344 32.14 -23.42 -4.87
N ALA A 345 33.25 -23.56 -4.14
CA ALA A 345 34.47 -24.14 -4.65
C ALA A 345 35.21 -24.88 -3.52
N GLY A 346 35.38 -26.20 -3.68
CA GLY A 346 36.34 -26.96 -2.87
C GLY A 346 35.91 -27.21 -1.42
N ALA A 347 34.62 -27.43 -1.18
CA ALA A 347 33.98 -27.77 0.08
C ALA A 347 33.96 -26.62 1.10
N GLY A 348 33.85 -25.41 0.55
CA GLY A 348 33.92 -24.17 1.30
C GLY A 348 32.56 -23.58 1.63
N ALA A 349 32.61 -22.33 2.09
CA ALA A 349 31.42 -21.49 2.18
C ALA A 349 30.89 -21.11 0.80
N TRP A 350 29.57 -20.94 0.69
CA TRP A 350 28.99 -20.20 -0.42
C TRP A 350 29.58 -18.79 -0.45
N ASN A 351 30.14 -18.39 -1.58
CA ASN A 351 30.66 -17.05 -1.81
C ASN A 351 29.72 -16.30 -2.75
N TYR A 352 29.47 -15.03 -2.46
CA TYR A 352 28.78 -14.14 -3.38
C TYR A 352 29.84 -13.37 -4.18
N CYS A 353 29.76 -13.50 -5.50
CA CYS A 353 30.78 -13.06 -6.42
C CYS A 353 30.21 -12.11 -7.48
N TYR A 354 31.04 -11.19 -7.94
CA TYR A 354 30.77 -10.39 -9.12
C TYR A 354 32.06 -10.19 -9.92
N VAL A 355 31.91 -9.95 -11.22
CA VAL A 355 33.03 -9.62 -12.09
C VAL A 355 33.05 -8.12 -12.31
N ASN A 356 34.16 -7.48 -11.93
CA ASN A 356 34.29 -6.04 -12.00
C ASN A 356 34.49 -5.54 -13.44
N GLY A 357 34.46 -4.21 -13.64
CA GLY A 357 34.66 -3.57 -14.94
C GLY A 357 35.99 -3.86 -15.65
N SER A 358 36.95 -4.48 -14.96
CA SER A 358 38.27 -4.90 -15.49
C SER A 358 38.37 -6.42 -15.68
N ASN A 359 37.24 -7.13 -15.78
CA ASN A 359 37.15 -8.59 -15.95
C ASN A 359 37.81 -9.40 -14.81
N THR A 360 37.87 -8.83 -13.61
CA THR A 360 38.41 -9.53 -12.43
C THR A 360 37.26 -9.99 -11.54
N GLU A 361 37.25 -11.27 -11.18
CA GLU A 361 36.31 -11.83 -10.21
C GLU A 361 36.65 -11.31 -8.80
N THR A 362 35.64 -10.79 -8.12
CA THR A 362 35.69 -10.44 -6.70
C THR A 362 34.64 -11.25 -5.97
N CYS A 363 35.06 -11.96 -4.93
CA CYS A 363 34.18 -12.80 -4.10
C CYS A 363 34.31 -12.42 -2.63
N ALA A 364 33.23 -12.59 -1.89
CA ALA A 364 33.24 -12.58 -0.43
C ALA A 364 32.43 -13.76 0.11
N SER A 365 32.83 -14.25 1.29
CA SER A 365 32.23 -15.43 1.90
C SER A 365 30.93 -15.09 2.61
N SER A 366 29.91 -15.94 2.45
CA SER A 366 28.68 -15.89 3.27
C SER A 366 28.87 -16.47 4.67
N GLY A 367 29.99 -17.15 4.95
CA GLY A 367 30.20 -17.93 6.17
C GLY A 367 29.38 -19.23 6.27
N THR A 368 28.49 -19.51 5.31
CA THR A 368 27.66 -20.73 5.31
C THR A 368 28.30 -21.79 4.43
N ASN A 369 28.76 -22.89 5.04
CA ASN A 369 29.37 -24.01 4.33
C ASN A 369 28.35 -24.79 3.49
N ALA A 370 28.76 -25.16 2.29
CA ALA A 370 27.98 -26.04 1.44
C ALA A 370 28.10 -27.50 1.95
N THR A 371 26.96 -28.11 2.21
CA THR A 371 26.82 -29.46 2.75
C THR A 371 26.15 -30.31 1.70
N ALA A 372 26.75 -31.47 1.41
CA ALA A 372 26.21 -32.39 0.43
C ALA A 372 24.79 -32.84 0.79
N GLY A 373 23.88 -32.85 -0.17
CA GLY A 373 22.49 -33.26 0.04
C GLY A 373 21.59 -32.19 0.68
N THR A 374 22.11 -30.99 0.96
CA THR A 374 21.31 -29.87 1.52
C THR A 374 20.84 -28.93 0.41
N TRP A 375 19.57 -28.52 0.49
CA TRP A 375 19.00 -27.48 -0.38
C TRP A 375 19.39 -26.08 0.09
N TYR A 376 19.79 -25.23 -0.86
CA TYR A 376 20.14 -23.84 -0.65
C TYR A 376 19.27 -22.94 -1.51
N ASN A 377 18.50 -22.06 -0.87
CA ASN A 377 17.72 -21.03 -1.54
C ASN A 377 18.64 -19.84 -1.84
N LEU A 378 18.92 -19.64 -3.12
CA LEU A 378 19.84 -18.62 -3.61
C LEU A 378 19.05 -17.51 -4.30
N GLN A 379 19.41 -16.27 -3.96
CA GLN A 379 18.81 -15.09 -4.58
C GLN A 379 19.86 -14.03 -4.86
N ILE A 380 19.67 -13.31 -5.96
CA ILE A 380 20.49 -12.17 -6.38
C ILE A 380 19.56 -11.05 -6.81
N LYS A 381 19.71 -9.86 -6.25
CA LYS A 381 18.99 -8.65 -6.63
C LYS A 381 19.98 -7.60 -7.10
N VAL A 382 20.07 -7.39 -8.40
CA VAL A 382 20.78 -6.25 -8.99
C VAL A 382 19.90 -5.02 -8.79
N ILE A 383 20.30 -4.12 -7.90
CA ILE A 383 19.48 -2.98 -7.46
C ILE A 383 19.73 -1.77 -8.36
N SER A 384 20.99 -1.54 -8.71
CA SER A 384 21.44 -0.40 -9.51
C SER A 384 22.69 -0.78 -10.31
N SER A 385 23.27 0.19 -11.03
CA SER A 385 24.57 0.08 -11.69
C SER A 385 25.76 -0.07 -10.74
N SER A 386 25.56 0.06 -9.42
CA SER A 386 26.62 0.00 -8.42
C SER A 386 26.28 -0.76 -7.13
N ALA A 387 25.14 -1.44 -7.10
CA ALA A 387 24.70 -2.20 -5.93
C ALA A 387 23.99 -3.50 -6.29
N VAL A 388 24.31 -4.56 -5.54
CA VAL A 388 23.67 -5.89 -5.60
C VAL A 388 23.46 -6.42 -4.19
N ASP A 389 22.30 -7.00 -3.95
CA ASP A 389 22.05 -7.81 -2.75
C ASP A 389 22.02 -9.28 -3.14
N PHE A 390 22.64 -10.10 -2.30
CA PHE A 390 22.57 -11.55 -2.36
C PHE A 390 21.78 -12.07 -1.16
N TYR A 391 21.03 -13.15 -1.33
CA TYR A 391 20.39 -13.84 -0.21
C TYR A 391 20.67 -15.34 -0.27
N LEU A 392 21.05 -15.90 0.87
CA LEU A 392 21.26 -17.32 1.09
C LEU A 392 20.33 -17.78 2.20
N ASN A 393 19.36 -18.64 1.89
CA ASN A 393 18.34 -19.09 2.84
C ASN A 393 17.64 -17.91 3.56
N GLY A 394 17.39 -16.83 2.82
CA GLY A 394 16.78 -15.59 3.35
C GLY A 394 17.75 -14.62 4.04
N THR A 395 18.98 -15.02 4.34
CA THR A 395 20.00 -14.13 4.95
C THR A 395 20.60 -13.22 3.89
N LYS A 396 20.58 -11.90 4.12
CA LYS A 396 21.00 -10.86 3.17
C LYS A 396 22.51 -10.53 3.26
N PHE A 397 23.15 -10.37 2.11
CA PHE A 397 24.52 -9.86 1.95
C PHE A 397 24.53 -8.75 0.89
N SER A 398 25.02 -7.56 1.24
CA SER A 398 25.00 -6.40 0.34
C SER A 398 26.38 -6.03 -0.17
N LEU A 399 26.46 -5.72 -1.47
CA LEU A 399 27.60 -5.08 -2.09
C LEU A 399 27.17 -3.71 -2.63
N THR A 400 27.93 -2.68 -2.28
CA THR A 400 27.70 -1.29 -2.69
C THR A 400 28.99 -0.68 -3.23
N GLY A 401 28.88 0.26 -4.18
CA GLY A 401 30.05 0.93 -4.76
C GLY A 401 30.83 0.03 -5.73
N ILE A 402 30.18 -1.00 -6.29
CA ILE A 402 30.79 -1.90 -7.27
C ILE A 402 30.66 -1.34 -8.69
N THR A 403 31.53 -1.78 -9.58
CA THR A 403 31.45 -1.47 -11.02
C THR A 403 31.32 -2.78 -11.78
N TYR A 404 30.19 -3.03 -12.43
CA TYR A 404 29.99 -4.23 -13.25
C TYR A 404 30.75 -4.15 -14.56
N ASN A 405 31.14 -5.31 -15.12
CA ASN A 405 31.42 -5.39 -16.54
C ASN A 405 30.13 -5.33 -17.36
N THR A 406 29.85 -4.17 -17.98
CA THR A 406 28.68 -3.94 -18.84
C THR A 406 28.95 -4.16 -20.34
N THR A 407 30.19 -4.49 -20.71
CA THR A 407 30.59 -4.74 -22.10
C THR A 407 30.02 -6.07 -22.58
N ASN A 408 30.16 -7.10 -21.74
CA ASN A 408 29.69 -8.45 -22.02
C ASN A 408 28.26 -8.66 -21.52
N LYS A 409 27.54 -9.56 -22.16
CA LYS A 409 26.20 -9.97 -21.75
C LYS A 409 26.26 -11.21 -20.85
N VAL A 410 25.29 -11.36 -19.96
CA VAL A 410 25.09 -12.48 -19.05
C VAL A 410 23.83 -13.26 -19.44
N ALA A 411 23.70 -14.48 -18.93
CA ALA A 411 22.46 -15.24 -18.92
C ALA A 411 22.25 -15.87 -17.54
N PRO A 412 21.01 -16.22 -17.15
CA PRO A 412 20.79 -17.19 -16.09
C PRO A 412 21.54 -18.47 -16.42
N ALA A 413 22.40 -18.91 -15.51
CA ALA A 413 23.29 -20.02 -15.75
C ALA A 413 23.62 -20.78 -14.47
N TYR A 414 23.76 -22.09 -14.66
CA TYR A 414 24.22 -23.06 -13.69
C TYR A 414 25.46 -23.73 -14.27
N SER A 415 26.65 -23.37 -13.78
CA SER A 415 27.88 -24.06 -14.15
C SER A 415 28.31 -24.99 -13.04
N SER A 416 28.78 -26.17 -13.43
CA SER A 416 29.32 -27.15 -12.51
C SER A 416 30.46 -27.88 -13.21
N TYR A 417 31.62 -27.93 -12.56
CA TYR A 417 32.79 -28.63 -13.09
C TYR A 417 33.66 -29.20 -11.98
N LYS A 418 34.33 -30.31 -12.29
CA LYS A 418 35.22 -31.02 -11.37
C LYS A 418 36.54 -30.27 -11.22
N THR A 419 37.05 -30.24 -9.99
CA THR A 419 38.40 -29.77 -9.66
C THR A 419 39.27 -30.93 -9.21
N SER A 420 40.56 -30.68 -8.96
CA SER A 420 41.47 -31.74 -8.52
C SER A 420 41.00 -32.35 -7.19
N GLY A 421 40.71 -33.65 -7.19
CA GLY A 421 40.23 -34.38 -6.01
C GLY A 421 38.73 -34.59 -5.98
N SER A 422 37.96 -34.04 -6.93
CA SER A 422 36.51 -34.25 -7.01
C SER A 422 36.12 -35.74 -7.08
N PRO A 423 34.97 -36.12 -6.52
CA PRO A 423 34.46 -37.49 -6.58
C PRO A 423 34.14 -37.95 -8.01
N THR A 424 34.03 -39.27 -8.17
CA THR A 424 33.68 -39.93 -9.43
C THR A 424 32.32 -39.52 -9.97
N VAL A 425 31.42 -39.02 -9.13
CA VAL A 425 30.09 -38.48 -9.51
C VAL A 425 29.94 -37.07 -8.95
N GLN A 426 29.49 -36.14 -9.78
CA GLN A 426 29.13 -34.78 -9.41
C GLN A 426 27.70 -34.52 -9.86
N ASP A 427 26.81 -34.22 -8.92
CA ASP A 427 25.45 -33.77 -9.23
C ASP A 427 25.24 -32.31 -8.86
N LEU A 428 24.42 -31.66 -9.68
CA LEU A 428 23.75 -30.40 -9.37
C LEU A 428 22.25 -30.60 -9.59
N TYR A 429 21.50 -30.60 -8.49
CA TYR A 429 20.04 -30.59 -8.52
C TYR A 429 19.54 -29.15 -8.47
N ILE A 430 18.55 -28.84 -9.30
CA ILE A 430 17.91 -27.53 -9.38
C ILE A 430 16.40 -27.77 -9.29
N ASP A 431 15.75 -27.09 -8.35
CA ASP A 431 14.33 -27.22 -8.04
C ASP A 431 13.49 -26.24 -8.87
N TYR A 432 13.85 -24.96 -8.83
CA TYR A 432 13.18 -23.94 -9.62
C TYR A 432 14.13 -22.85 -10.09
N PHE A 433 13.66 -22.09 -11.07
CA PHE A 433 14.27 -20.87 -11.55
C PHE A 433 13.22 -19.76 -11.65
N GLN A 434 13.56 -18.57 -11.15
CA GLN A 434 12.80 -17.36 -11.39
C GLN A 434 13.72 -16.20 -11.73
N LEU A 435 13.38 -15.45 -12.76
CA LEU A 435 14.02 -14.19 -13.13
C LEU A 435 12.95 -13.14 -13.40
N THR A 436 12.97 -12.08 -12.60
CA THR A 436 12.13 -10.90 -12.80
C THR A 436 12.99 -9.68 -13.02
N GLY A 437 12.48 -8.69 -13.74
CA GLY A 437 13.15 -7.41 -13.86
C GLY A 437 12.27 -6.31 -14.42
N THR A 438 12.71 -5.07 -14.20
CA THR A 438 12.06 -3.87 -14.71
C THR A 438 13.07 -3.03 -15.48
N THR A 439 12.72 -2.64 -16.71
CA THR A 439 13.56 -1.77 -17.54
C THR A 439 13.36 -0.31 -17.16
N SER A 440 14.40 0.51 -17.36
CA SER A 440 14.37 1.95 -17.03
C SER A 440 13.51 2.79 -17.97
N ALA A 441 13.04 2.21 -19.08
CA ALA A 441 12.20 2.85 -20.07
C ALA A 441 11.23 1.83 -20.70
N SER A 442 10.16 2.34 -21.32
CA SER A 442 9.25 1.55 -22.17
C SER A 442 10.01 1.08 -23.39
N ARG A 443 9.71 -0.13 -23.87
CA ARG A 443 10.36 -0.74 -25.05
C ARG A 443 9.67 -0.38 -26.35
#